data_AF-A0A383DVQ5-F1
#
_entry.id   AF-A0A383DVQ5-F1
#
_cell.length_a   1.000
_cell.length_b   1.000
_cell.length_c   1.000
_cell.angle_alpha   90.00
_cell.angle_beta   90.00
_cell.angle_gamma   90.00
#
_symmetry.space_group_name_H-M   'P 1'
#
loop_
_entity.id
_entity.type
_entity.pdbx_description
1 polymer ?
#
loop_
_entity_poly.entity_id
_entity_poly.type
_entity_poly.pdbx_seq_one_letter_code
_entity_poly.pdbx_strand_id
1 'polypeptide(L)' 'VTASNKVKLSEGEALKNLDSKGSDNDIQVWIPKSTIEYEREKLKLQIELLKLQTHVKKTGQRIVMLFEGRDA' A
#
# COMPACT_ATOMS: atom_id res chain seq x y z
N VAL A 1 -6.09 1.18 -32.41
CA VAL A 1 -6.71 1.53 -31.11
C VAL A 1 -6.36 0.43 -30.12
N THR A 2 -5.20 0.54 -29.46
CA THR A 2 -4.77 -0.48 -28.51
C THR A 2 -5.27 -0.08 -27.14
N ALA A 3 -6.33 -0.72 -26.67
CA ALA A 3 -6.82 -0.51 -25.31
C ALA A 3 -5.76 -0.99 -24.32
N SER A 4 -5.02 -0.07 -23.71
CA SER A 4 -4.19 -0.37 -22.55
C SER A 4 -5.12 -0.76 -21.40
N ASN A 5 -5.41 -2.05 -21.25
CA ASN A 5 -6.04 -2.55 -20.03
C ASN A 5 -5.11 -2.21 -18.86
N LYS A 6 -5.47 -1.19 -18.08
CA LYS A 6 -4.78 -0.85 -16.83
C LYS A 6 -5.06 -1.97 -15.84
N VAL A 7 -4.19 -2.97 -15.81
CA VAL A 7 -4.19 -3.97 -14.75
C VAL A 7 -3.69 -3.29 -13.47
N LYS A 8 -4.55 -3.23 -12.45
CA LYS A 8 -4.20 -2.73 -11.13
C LYS A 8 -3.76 -3.93 -10.28
N LEU A 9 -2.50 -3.92 -9.85
CA LEU A 9 -2.01 -4.92 -8.89
C LEU A 9 -2.68 -4.71 -7.52
N SER A 10 -2.83 -5.78 -6.75
CA SER A 10 -3.22 -5.65 -5.34
C SER A 10 -2.10 -4.99 -4.54
N GLU A 11 -2.49 -4.27 -3.49
CA GLU A 11 -1.57 -3.52 -2.62
C GLU A 11 -0.45 -4.43 -2.09
N GLY A 12 0.79 -3.97 -2.23
CA GLY A 12 1.97 -4.66 -1.73
C GLY A 12 2.50 -5.78 -2.63
N GLU A 13 1.78 -6.17 -3.70
CA GLU A 13 2.28 -7.20 -4.63
C GLU A 13 3.52 -6.73 -5.41
N ALA A 14 3.56 -5.46 -5.80
CA ALA A 14 4.72 -4.87 -6.45
C ALA A 14 5.95 -4.88 -5.52
N LEU A 15 5.76 -4.64 -4.22
CA LEU A 15 6.85 -4.63 -3.25
C LEU A 15 7.36 -6.05 -2.95
N LYS A 16 6.47 -7.06 -2.90
CA LYS A 16 6.85 -8.46 -2.68
C LYS A 16 7.65 -9.06 -3.84
N ASN A 17 7.32 -8.67 -5.07
CA ASN A 17 7.89 -9.23 -6.30
C ASN A 17 8.93 -8.31 -6.97
N LEU A 18 9.42 -7.28 -6.27
CA LEU A 18 10.36 -6.30 -6.85
C LEU A 18 11.63 -6.95 -7.41
N ASP A 19 12.15 -7.94 -6.69
CA ASP A 19 13.40 -8.65 -7.01
C ASP A 19 13.16 -10.15 -7.29
N SER A 20 11.90 -10.55 -7.51
CA SER A 20 11.58 -11.96 -7.78
C SER A 20 12.12 -12.38 -9.15
N LYS A 21 12.71 -13.58 -9.23
CA LYS A 21 13.06 -14.18 -10.52
C LYS A 21 11.78 -14.60 -11.23
N GLY A 22 11.52 -14.00 -12.39
CA GLY A 22 10.40 -14.39 -13.24
C GLY A 22 10.56 -15.82 -13.77
N SER A 23 9.42 -16.49 -13.94
CA SER A 23 9.22 -17.75 -14.64
C SER A 23 8.72 -17.50 -16.06
N ASP A 24 8.69 -18.54 -16.90
CA ASP A 24 8.12 -18.51 -18.25
C ASP A 24 6.62 -18.13 -18.25
N ASN A 25 5.92 -18.39 -17.14
CA ASN A 25 4.51 -18.04 -16.95
C ASN A 25 4.28 -16.63 -16.37
N ASP A 26 5.33 -15.86 -16.09
CA ASP A 26 5.21 -14.54 -15.48
C ASP A 26 5.25 -13.41 -16.53
N ILE A 27 4.56 -12.32 -16.22
CA ILE A 27 4.54 -11.11 -17.05
C ILE A 27 5.29 -9.96 -16.36
N GLN A 28 6.18 -9.28 -17.09
CA GLN A 28 6.84 -8.08 -16.58
C GLN A 28 5.92 -6.87 -16.69
N VAL A 29 5.71 -6.17 -15.57
CA VAL A 29 4.91 -4.94 -15.51
C VAL A 29 5.80 -3.77 -15.10
N TRP A 30 5.70 -2.65 -15.82
CA TRP A 30 6.41 -1.42 -15.49
C TRP A 30 5.54 -0.52 -14.61
N ILE A 31 6.06 -0.17 -13.44
CA ILE A 31 5.37 0.67 -12.45
C ILE A 31 6.26 1.88 -12.16
N PRO A 32 5.70 3.09 -12.04
CA PRO A 32 6.48 4.26 -11.63
C PRO A 32 7.15 4.02 -10.28
N LYS A 33 8.43 4.38 -10.18
CA LYS A 33 9.22 4.23 -8.94
C LYS A 33 8.55 4.91 -7.74
N SER A 34 7.92 6.07 -7.96
CA SER A 34 7.18 6.81 -6.93
C SER A 34 6.01 6.02 -6.33
N THR A 35 5.35 5.17 -7.12
CA THR A 35 4.28 4.28 -6.62
C THR A 35 4.85 3.24 -5.65
N ILE A 36 6.00 2.66 -5.97
CA ILE A 36 6.68 1.68 -5.11
C ILE A 36 7.15 2.34 -3.80
N GLU A 37 7.71 3.54 -3.90
CA GLU A 37 8.13 4.33 -2.72
C GLU A 37 6.94 4.68 -1.83
N TYR A 38 5.83 5.11 -2.43
CA TYR A 38 4.58 5.38 -1.72
C TYR A 38 4.03 4.14 -1.00
N GLU A 39 3.94 2.99 -1.69
CA GLU A 39 3.45 1.74 -1.08
C GLU A 39 4.34 1.27 0.07
N ARG A 40 5.66 1.43 -0.06
CA ARG A 40 6.62 1.11 1.00
C ARG A 40 6.40 1.97 2.24
N GLU A 41 6.28 3.29 2.09
CA GLU A 41 6.06 4.17 3.24
C GLU A 41 4.66 3.96 3.85
N LYS A 42 3.63 3.75 3.01
CA LYS A 42 2.28 3.42 3.46
C LYS A 42 2.27 2.16 4.32
N LEU A 43 2.94 1.08 3.91
CA LEU A 43 3.04 -0.15 4.69
C LEU A 43 3.71 0.08 6.05
N LYS A 44 4.80 0.85 6.08
CA LYS A 44 5.49 1.22 7.32
C LYS A 44 4.56 2.00 8.26
N LEU A 45 3.82 2.98 7.76
CA LEU A 45 2.86 3.75 8.55
C LEU A 45 1.71 2.88 9.07
N GLN A 46 1.22 1.92 8.29
CA GLN A 46 0.22 0.95 8.74
C GLN A 46 0.74 0.10 9.92
N ILE A 47 2.01 -0.33 9.88
CA ILE A 47 2.65 -1.07 10.99
C ILE A 47 2.71 -0.20 12.24
N GLU A 48 3.14 1.06 12.12
CA GLU A 48 3.17 1.98 13.27
C GLU A 48 1.77 2.28 13.82
N LEU A 49 0.76 2.35 12.95
CA LEU A 49 -0.63 2.52 13.36
C LEU A 49 -1.12 1.33 14.20
N LEU A 50 -0.74 0.11 13.86
CA LEU A 50 -1.06 -1.08 14.68
C LEU A 50 -0.37 -1.05 16.05
N LYS A 51 0.86 -0.54 16.12
CA LYS A 51 1.56 -0.34 17.40
C LYS A 51 0.84 0.71 18.26
N LEU A 52 0.44 1.83 17.67
CA LEU A 52 -0.37 2.86 18.35
C LEU A 52 -1.67 2.27 18.88
N GLN A 53 -2.41 1.52 18.07
CA GLN A 53 -3.65 0.85 18.50
C GLN A 53 -3.41 -0.10 19.68
N THR A 54 -2.33 -0.88 19.63
CA THR A 54 -1.96 -1.80 20.72
C THR A 54 -1.66 -1.03 22.01
N HIS A 55 -0.93 0.09 21.91
CA HIS A 55 -0.64 0.95 23.05
C HIS A 55 -1.92 1.54 23.67
N VAL A 56 -2.79 2.12 22.84
CA VAL A 56 -4.07 2.71 23.27
C VAL A 56 -4.95 1.70 24.00
N LYS A 57 -5.03 0.45 23.48
CA LYS A 57 -5.75 -0.65 24.13
C LYS A 57 -5.15 -0.98 25.50
N LYS A 58 -3.83 -0.99 25.62
CA LYS A 58 -3.12 -1.30 26.88
C LYS A 58 -3.29 -0.20 27.94
N THR A 59 -3.31 1.07 27.53
CA THR A 59 -3.40 2.22 28.43
C THR A 59 -4.84 2.63 28.77
N GLY A 60 -5.84 2.08 28.07
CA GLY A 60 -7.25 2.47 28.22
C GLY A 60 -7.56 3.86 27.65
N GLN A 61 -6.67 4.42 26.84
CA GLN A 61 -6.89 5.70 26.16
C GLN A 61 -7.98 5.58 25.08
N ARG A 62 -8.57 6.71 24.70
CA ARG A 62 -9.58 6.79 23.64
C ARG A 62 -9.17 7.83 22.62
N ILE A 63 -9.23 7.48 21.34
CA ILE A 63 -8.89 8.37 20.21
C ILE A 63 -10.13 8.51 19.33
N VAL A 64 -10.47 9.74 18.96
CA VAL A 64 -11.49 10.07 17.95
C VAL A 64 -10.80 10.80 16.82
N MET A 65 -11.03 10.37 15.58
CA MET A 65 -10.55 11.06 14.38
C MET A 65 -11.76 11.53 13.56
N LEU A 66 -11.86 12.84 13.34
CA LEU A 66 -12.88 13.45 12.49
C LEU A 66 -12.22 13.84 11.16
N PHE A 67 -12.81 13.39 10.06
CA PHE A 67 -12.39 13.76 8.72
C PHE A 67 -13.52 14.55 8.06
N GLU A 68 -13.19 15.74 7.57
CA GLU A 68 -14.10 16.64 6.87
C GLU A 68 -13.55 16.87 5.45
N GLY A 69 -14.44 17.05 4.47
CA GLY A 69 -14.06 17.28 3.07
C GLY A 69 -15.18 17.94 2.27
N ARG A 70 -14.80 18.73 1.25
CA ARG A 70 -15.74 19.16 0.20
C ARG A 70 -15.87 18.03 -0.83
N ASP A 71 -16.99 17.98 -1.55
CA ASP A 71 -17.18 17.00 -2.64
C ASP A 71 -15.98 17.00 -3.59
N ALA A 72 -15.51 15.79 -3.90
CA ALA A 72 -14.28 15.50 -4.63
C ALA A 72 -14.47 15.52 -6.16
#